data_AF-A0AAW1SN51-F1
#
_entry.id   AF-A0AAW1SN51-F1
#
_cell.length_a   1.000
_cell.length_b   1.000
_cell.length_c   1.000
_cell.angle_alpha   90.00
_cell.angle_beta   90.00
_cell.angle_gamma   90.00
#
_symmetry.space_group_name_H-M   'P 1'
#
loop_
_entity.id
_entity.type
_entity.pdbx_description
1 polymer ?
#
loop_
_entity_poly.entity_id
_entity_poly.type
_entity_poly.pdbx_seq_one_letter_code
_entity_poly.pdbx_strand_id
1 'polypeptide(L)'
;MIASACQQAADRAFLIALALPLVGLAFAVFWNLRTPDAKPDEGEVFRDPESGAFFQGPEPGVLPERDSRGELAFRPLSYTPWPVEAAEAQEGERIRVDVGPISRRSPRTFVFDRLLSQPSQILSVTLPRPVGIVFEEDKRKGRAKICGFVPGSNADKQAKVAKLSQQQCPRVGDVLRACTCTTFVFPTRSLLGAQPPVRTIIMYGADGQTWAKVATALKKGDKSDGAVTLVLERPLS
;
A
#
# COMPACT_ATOMS: atom_id res chain seq x y z
N MET A 1 65.62 -21.88 -17.63
CA MET A 1 64.76 -20.94 -16.85
C MET A 1 64.31 -19.71 -17.64
N ILE A 2 65.08 -19.18 -18.61
CA ILE A 2 64.71 -17.98 -19.38
C ILE A 2 63.48 -18.20 -20.31
N ALA A 3 63.37 -19.36 -20.95
CA ALA A 3 62.25 -19.66 -21.86
C ALA A 3 60.88 -19.67 -21.16
N SER A 4 60.81 -20.15 -19.91
CA SER A 4 59.56 -20.21 -19.13
C SER A 4 59.03 -18.82 -18.73
N ALA A 5 59.93 -17.85 -18.54
CA ALA A 5 59.54 -16.49 -18.18
C ALA A 5 58.96 -15.72 -19.39
N CYS A 6 59.53 -15.93 -20.59
CA CYS A 6 58.98 -15.36 -21.83
C CYS A 6 57.59 -15.92 -22.16
N GLN A 7 57.37 -17.22 -21.94
CA GLN A 7 56.07 -17.84 -22.21
C GLN A 7 54.98 -17.35 -21.26
N GLN A 8 55.29 -17.18 -19.97
CA GLN A 8 54.36 -16.58 -19.02
C GLN A 8 54.03 -15.11 -19.32
N ALA A 9 55.00 -14.34 -19.86
CA ALA A 9 54.75 -12.97 -20.29
C ALA A 9 53.83 -12.93 -21.53
N ALA A 10 54.02 -13.83 -22.48
CA ALA A 10 53.18 -13.95 -23.67
C ALA A 10 51.74 -14.37 -23.31
N ASP A 11 51.57 -15.37 -22.43
CA ASP A 11 50.24 -15.83 -21.98
C ASP A 11 49.48 -14.74 -21.23
N ARG A 12 50.17 -13.95 -20.38
CA ARG A 12 49.56 -12.80 -19.70
C ARG A 12 49.13 -11.72 -20.69
N ALA A 13 49.97 -11.41 -21.68
CA ALA A 13 49.64 -10.41 -22.70
C ALA A 13 48.42 -10.86 -23.52
N PHE A 14 48.33 -12.14 -23.87
CA PHE A 14 47.19 -12.72 -24.57
C PHE A 14 45.91 -12.67 -23.73
N LEU A 15 45.97 -13.07 -22.46
CA LEU A 15 44.81 -13.03 -21.56
C LEU A 15 44.31 -11.60 -21.34
N ILE A 16 45.20 -10.62 -21.21
CA ILE A 16 44.83 -9.20 -21.08
C ILE A 16 44.19 -8.70 -22.38
N ALA A 17 44.78 -9.03 -23.54
CA ALA A 17 44.27 -8.64 -24.85
C ALA A 17 42.87 -9.21 -25.14
N LEU A 18 42.53 -10.37 -24.57
CA LEU A 18 41.22 -10.99 -24.73
C LEU A 18 40.21 -10.55 -23.66
N ALA A 19 40.66 -10.33 -22.41
CA ALA A 19 39.80 -9.93 -21.31
C ALA A 19 39.32 -8.47 -21.43
N LEU A 20 40.19 -7.55 -21.84
CA LEU A 20 39.83 -6.13 -21.98
C LEU A 20 38.66 -5.87 -22.94
N PRO A 21 38.62 -6.41 -24.18
CA PRO A 21 37.49 -6.22 -25.07
C PRO A 21 36.22 -6.91 -24.57
N LEU A 22 36.31 -8.07 -23.91
CA LEU A 22 35.15 -8.74 -23.32
C LEU A 22 34.55 -7.95 -22.16
N VAL A 23 35.39 -7.38 -21.29
CA VAL A 23 34.93 -6.49 -20.20
C VAL A 23 34.34 -5.20 -20.77
N GLY A 24 34.97 -4.62 -21.80
CA GLY A 24 34.44 -3.44 -22.49
C GLY A 24 33.08 -3.70 -23.14
N LEU A 25 32.91 -4.85 -23.78
CA LEU A 25 31.66 -5.26 -24.42
C LEU A 25 30.58 -5.58 -23.39
N ALA A 26 30.92 -6.26 -22.30
CA ALA A 26 30.00 -6.47 -21.18
C ALA A 26 29.55 -5.16 -20.54
N PHE A 27 30.45 -4.19 -20.38
CA PHE A 27 30.12 -2.86 -19.88
C PHE A 27 29.22 -2.09 -20.86
N ALA A 28 29.51 -2.14 -22.17
CA ALA A 28 28.69 -1.49 -23.19
C ALA A 28 27.29 -2.12 -23.30
N VAL A 29 27.18 -3.44 -23.18
CA VAL A 29 25.90 -4.15 -23.12
C VAL A 29 25.15 -3.79 -21.84
N PHE A 30 25.82 -3.79 -20.69
CA PHE A 30 25.21 -3.36 -19.43
C PHE A 30 24.71 -1.92 -19.49
N TRP A 31 25.49 -1.01 -20.10
CA TRP A 31 25.11 0.39 -20.27
C TRP A 31 23.93 0.58 -21.21
N ASN A 32 23.86 -0.16 -22.32
CA ASN A 32 22.74 -0.11 -23.26
C ASN A 32 21.48 -0.83 -22.75
N LEU A 33 21.64 -1.89 -21.95
CA LEU A 33 20.54 -2.60 -21.29
C LEU A 33 20.09 -1.93 -20.00
N ARG A 34 20.86 -0.97 -19.49
CA ARG A 34 20.39 -0.06 -18.46
C ARG A 34 19.30 0.76 -19.10
N THR A 35 18.05 0.35 -18.87
CA THR A 35 16.89 1.19 -19.17
C THR A 35 17.21 2.56 -18.59
N PRO A 36 17.08 3.66 -19.37
CA PRO A 36 17.28 4.99 -18.82
C PRO A 36 16.48 5.04 -17.52
N ASP A 37 17.13 5.43 -16.43
CA ASP A 37 16.42 5.76 -15.20
C ASP A 37 15.35 6.74 -15.66
N ALA A 38 14.10 6.28 -15.78
CA ALA A 38 13.00 7.11 -16.21
C ALA A 38 13.05 8.27 -15.25
N LYS A 39 13.37 9.47 -15.76
CA LYS A 39 13.47 10.66 -14.92
C LYS A 39 12.18 10.68 -14.11
N PRO A 40 12.24 10.50 -12.79
CA PRO A 40 11.04 10.65 -11.99
C PRO A 40 10.61 12.09 -12.24
N ASP A 41 9.35 12.27 -12.64
CA ASP A 41 8.71 13.59 -12.77
C ASP A 41 8.91 14.36 -14.09
N GLU A 42 9.29 13.73 -15.21
CA GLU A 42 9.05 14.29 -16.57
C GLU A 42 7.93 13.50 -17.29
N GLY A 43 6.68 13.63 -16.83
CA GLY A 43 5.49 13.11 -17.52
C GLY A 43 4.37 12.56 -16.63
N GLU A 44 3.34 12.01 -17.29
CA GLU A 44 2.09 11.46 -16.73
C GLU A 44 2.27 10.23 -15.82
N VAL A 45 3.48 9.67 -15.67
CA VAL A 45 3.68 8.37 -15.00
C VAL A 45 4.48 8.52 -13.71
N PHE A 46 3.83 8.23 -12.59
CA PHE A 46 4.40 8.29 -11.25
C PHE A 46 4.83 6.91 -10.78
N ARG A 47 6.05 6.80 -10.27
CA ARG A 47 6.54 5.56 -9.67
C ARG A 47 6.38 5.63 -8.16
N ASP A 48 5.68 4.65 -7.60
CA ASP A 48 5.74 4.41 -6.15
C ASP A 48 7.06 3.69 -5.83
N PRO A 49 7.98 4.32 -5.07
CA PRO A 49 9.29 3.73 -4.77
C PRO A 49 9.19 2.45 -3.94
N GLU A 50 8.11 2.26 -3.19
CA GLU A 50 7.95 1.09 -2.31
C GLU A 50 7.34 -0.12 -2.99
N SER A 51 6.28 0.09 -3.78
CA SER A 51 5.65 -1.01 -4.52
C SER A 51 6.30 -1.26 -5.88
N GLY A 52 7.06 -0.29 -6.39
CA GLY A 52 7.55 -0.29 -7.76
C GLY A 52 6.44 -0.15 -8.81
N ALA A 53 5.20 0.12 -8.39
CA ALA A 53 4.08 0.32 -9.30
C ALA A 53 4.22 1.66 -10.04
N PHE A 54 3.80 1.64 -11.29
CA PHE A 54 3.68 2.82 -12.13
C PHE A 54 2.21 3.20 -12.21
N PHE A 55 1.92 4.46 -11.94
CA PHE A 55 0.59 5.04 -12.02
C PHE A 55 0.59 6.08 -13.11
N GLN A 56 -0.28 5.94 -14.10
CA GLN A 56 -0.52 7.03 -15.04
C GLN A 56 -1.54 7.98 -14.41
N GLY A 57 -1.21 9.26 -14.29
CA GLY A 57 -2.13 10.31 -13.91
C GLY A 57 -3.32 10.33 -14.87
N PRO A 58 -4.53 10.61 -14.38
CA PRO A 58 -5.73 10.57 -15.21
C PRO A 58 -5.74 11.67 -16.28
N GLU A 59 -5.05 12.79 -16.04
CA GLU A 59 -4.93 13.89 -17.00
C GLU A 59 -3.49 14.40 -17.17
N PRO A 60 -3.09 14.78 -18.40
CA PRO A 60 -1.79 15.39 -18.66
C PRO A 60 -1.62 16.69 -17.87
N GLY A 61 -0.63 16.73 -16.98
CA GLY A 61 -0.24 17.95 -16.23
C GLY A 61 -0.79 18.07 -14.81
N VAL A 62 -1.61 17.12 -14.35
CA VAL A 62 -2.06 17.11 -12.94
C VAL A 62 -0.99 16.46 -12.05
N LEU A 63 -0.51 17.22 -11.07
CA LEU A 63 0.46 16.73 -10.10
C LEU A 63 -0.24 15.91 -9.00
N PRO A 64 0.31 14.76 -8.61
CA PRO A 64 -0.23 13.98 -7.52
C PRO A 64 0.03 14.68 -6.20
N GLU A 65 -0.89 14.52 -5.26
CA GLU A 65 -0.69 14.95 -3.89
C GLU A 65 0.47 14.19 -3.27
N ARG A 66 1.33 14.95 -2.60
CA ARG A 66 2.38 14.42 -1.74
C ARG A 66 2.11 14.85 -0.31
N ASP A 67 2.40 13.96 0.63
CA ASP A 67 2.32 14.24 2.05
C ASP A 67 3.46 15.17 2.51
N SER A 68 3.49 15.51 3.81
CA SER A 68 4.53 16.38 4.38
C SER A 68 5.94 15.82 4.30
N ARG A 69 6.11 14.55 3.91
CA ARG A 69 7.41 13.88 3.68
C ARG A 69 7.74 13.78 2.19
N GLY A 70 6.89 14.29 1.31
CA GLY A 70 7.04 14.17 -0.14
C GLY A 70 6.61 12.81 -0.70
N GLU A 71 5.99 11.94 0.11
CA GLU A 71 5.49 10.63 -0.29
C GLU A 71 4.11 10.76 -0.96
N LEU A 72 3.78 9.90 -1.93
CA LEU A 72 2.47 9.95 -2.60
C LEU A 72 1.33 9.69 -1.61
N ALA A 73 0.27 10.49 -1.70
CA ALA A 73 -0.98 10.25 -1.00
C ALA A 73 -1.94 9.43 -1.88
N PHE A 74 -2.69 8.51 -1.27
CA PHE A 74 -3.54 7.57 -1.99
C PHE A 74 -5.02 7.62 -1.57
N ARG A 75 -5.94 7.46 -2.50
CA ARG A 75 -7.34 7.12 -2.22
C ARG A 75 -7.48 5.59 -2.26
N PRO A 76 -8.05 4.95 -1.24
CA PRO A 76 -8.29 3.52 -1.27
C PRO A 76 -9.53 3.23 -2.13
N LEU A 77 -9.34 2.59 -3.28
CA LEU A 77 -10.42 2.17 -4.19
C LEU A 77 -10.45 0.65 -4.30
N SER A 78 -11.31 0.00 -3.52
CA SER A 78 -11.31 -1.47 -3.43
C SER A 78 -9.91 -1.98 -3.05
N TYR A 79 -9.33 -2.93 -3.79
CA TYR A 79 -8.01 -3.49 -3.52
C TYR A 79 -6.83 -2.66 -4.04
N THR A 80 -7.08 -1.59 -4.80
CA THR A 80 -6.02 -0.82 -5.46
C THR A 80 -5.94 0.58 -4.86
N PRO A 81 -4.79 0.99 -4.30
CA PRO A 81 -4.57 2.38 -3.95
C PRO A 81 -4.40 3.20 -5.22
N TRP A 82 -5.04 4.37 -5.29
CA TRP A 82 -4.94 5.28 -6.43
C TRP A 82 -4.33 6.62 -5.97
N PRO A 83 -3.32 7.18 -6.66
CA PRO A 83 -2.78 8.49 -6.29
C PRO A 83 -3.86 9.57 -6.29
N VAL A 84 -3.85 10.44 -5.28
CA VAL A 84 -4.77 11.58 -5.20
C VAL A 84 -4.21 12.74 -6.02
N GLU A 85 -5.07 13.49 -6.69
CA GLU A 85 -4.67 14.71 -7.38
C GLU A 85 -4.52 15.87 -6.40
N ALA A 86 -3.52 16.74 -6.58
CA ALA A 86 -3.27 17.86 -5.67
C ALA A 86 -4.42 18.85 -5.54
N ALA A 87 -5.33 18.91 -6.53
CA ALA A 87 -6.54 19.72 -6.46
C ALA A 87 -7.60 19.09 -5.53
N GLU A 88 -7.85 17.78 -5.66
CA GLU A 88 -8.82 17.03 -4.84
C GLU A 88 -8.34 16.82 -3.39
N ALA A 89 -7.03 16.78 -3.20
CA ALA A 89 -6.34 16.68 -1.91
C ALA A 89 -6.81 17.66 -0.84
N GLN A 90 -7.26 18.86 -1.24
CA GLN A 90 -7.50 19.95 -0.31
C GLN A 90 -8.69 19.68 0.63
N GLU A 91 -9.63 18.83 0.22
CA GLU A 91 -10.92 18.65 0.92
C GLU A 91 -10.98 17.38 1.81
N GLY A 92 -9.94 16.53 1.80
CA GLY A 92 -9.93 15.23 2.46
C GLY A 92 -9.15 15.12 3.79
N GLU A 93 -9.56 14.17 4.63
CA GLU A 93 -8.86 13.82 5.88
C GLU A 93 -7.74 12.79 5.61
N ARG A 94 -6.54 13.06 6.13
CA ARG A 94 -5.33 12.25 5.88
C ARG A 94 -5.10 11.26 7.02
N ILE A 95 -5.09 9.98 6.69
CA ILE A 95 -4.89 8.89 7.63
C ILE A 95 -3.65 8.09 7.22
N ARG A 96 -2.68 7.98 8.12
CA ARG A 96 -1.46 7.21 7.89
C ARG A 96 -1.64 5.78 8.39
N VAL A 97 -1.42 4.79 7.52
CA VAL A 97 -1.60 3.37 7.84
C VAL A 97 -0.44 2.53 7.31
N ASP A 98 0.03 1.61 8.15
CA ASP A 98 1.08 0.65 7.81
C ASP A 98 0.55 -0.43 6.84
N VAL A 99 1.04 -0.40 5.60
CA VAL A 99 0.69 -1.34 4.53
C VAL A 99 1.98 -1.86 3.86
N GLY A 100 1.87 -2.82 2.96
CA GLY A 100 3.00 -3.46 2.29
C GLY A 100 3.21 -4.92 2.72
N PRO A 101 4.33 -5.55 2.29
CA PRO A 101 4.64 -6.93 2.63
C PRO A 101 4.58 -7.17 4.13
N ILE A 102 4.05 -8.32 4.57
CA ILE A 102 3.90 -8.61 6.01
C ILE A 102 5.24 -8.51 6.77
N SER A 103 6.34 -8.89 6.12
CA SER A 103 7.70 -8.84 6.68
C SER A 103 8.27 -7.42 6.81
N ARG A 104 7.75 -6.46 6.04
CA ARG A 104 8.24 -5.09 5.98
C ARG A 104 7.11 -4.16 5.57
N ARG A 105 6.36 -3.70 6.57
CA ARG A 105 5.31 -2.69 6.40
C ARG A 105 5.92 -1.31 6.41
N SER A 106 5.28 -0.41 5.67
CA SER A 106 5.63 0.99 5.61
C SER A 106 4.39 1.85 5.79
N PRO A 107 4.52 3.00 6.48
CA PRO A 107 3.38 3.84 6.78
C PRO A 107 3.02 4.69 5.56
N ARG A 108 1.87 4.42 4.93
CA ARG A 108 1.37 5.18 3.77
C ARG A 108 0.23 6.13 4.14
N THR A 109 0.17 7.25 3.44
CA THR A 109 -0.86 8.28 3.65
C THR A 109 -2.05 8.01 2.73
N PHE A 110 -3.23 7.85 3.33
CA PHE A 110 -4.49 7.70 2.63
C PHE A 110 -5.40 8.90 2.85
N VAL A 111 -6.06 9.37 1.81
CA VAL A 111 -6.98 10.51 1.85
C VAL A 111 -8.40 10.01 1.76
N PHE A 112 -9.25 10.52 2.65
CA PHE A 112 -10.65 10.15 2.72
C PHE A 112 -11.53 11.40 2.71
N ASP A 113 -12.43 11.46 1.74
CA ASP A 113 -13.47 12.48 1.66
C ASP A 113 -14.60 12.13 2.63
N ARG A 114 -15.25 13.12 3.26
CA ARG A 114 -16.39 12.85 4.16
C ARG A 114 -17.62 12.45 3.35
N LEU A 115 -18.26 11.33 3.70
CA LEU A 115 -19.44 10.82 2.97
C LEU A 115 -20.75 11.10 3.69
N LEU A 116 -20.71 11.44 4.98
CA LEU A 116 -21.90 11.79 5.73
C LEU A 116 -22.29 13.23 5.43
N SER A 117 -23.58 13.47 5.20
CA SER A 117 -24.14 14.80 4.93
C SER A 117 -24.12 15.73 6.14
N GLN A 118 -24.03 15.16 7.34
CA GLN A 118 -23.92 15.87 8.60
C GLN A 118 -22.45 15.99 9.00
N PRO A 119 -22.08 16.96 9.85
CA PRO A 119 -20.73 17.07 10.38
C PRO A 119 -20.24 15.72 10.90
N SER A 120 -19.10 15.27 10.40
CA SER A 120 -18.52 13.97 10.69
C SER A 120 -17.01 14.08 10.85
N GLN A 121 -16.43 13.07 11.49
CA GLN A 121 -14.98 12.90 11.62
C GLN A 121 -14.57 11.53 11.10
N ILE A 122 -13.40 11.44 10.48
CA ILE A 122 -12.79 10.17 10.10
C ILE A 122 -11.85 9.75 11.21
N LEU A 123 -11.87 8.46 11.57
CA LEU A 123 -11.04 7.91 12.62
C LEU A 123 -10.40 6.61 12.16
N SER A 124 -9.18 6.38 12.62
CA SER A 124 -8.43 5.15 12.40
C SER A 124 -8.40 4.34 13.69
N VAL A 125 -8.89 3.11 13.64
CA VAL A 125 -8.95 2.21 14.79
C VAL A 125 -8.19 0.93 14.46
N THR A 126 -7.19 0.60 15.25
CA THR A 126 -6.44 -0.65 15.10
C THR A 126 -6.85 -1.67 16.15
N LEU A 127 -7.26 -2.87 15.71
CA LEU A 127 -7.78 -3.94 16.54
C LEU A 127 -7.09 -5.28 16.21
N PRO A 128 -6.81 -6.12 17.22
CA PRO A 128 -6.31 -7.47 16.97
C PRO A 128 -7.37 -8.35 16.27
N ARG A 129 -6.93 -9.36 15.52
CA ARG A 129 -7.82 -10.40 14.97
C ARG A 129 -8.12 -11.47 16.04
N PRO A 130 -9.37 -11.98 16.15
CA PRO A 130 -10.57 -11.55 15.44
C PRO A 130 -11.05 -10.16 15.92
N VAL A 131 -11.55 -9.35 14.99
CA VAL A 131 -11.90 -7.93 15.22
C VAL A 131 -13.00 -7.78 16.28
N GLY A 132 -14.01 -8.65 16.28
CA GLY A 132 -15.09 -8.63 17.26
C GLY A 132 -16.15 -7.54 17.04
N ILE A 133 -16.20 -6.95 15.84
CA ILE A 133 -17.22 -5.98 15.44
C ILE A 133 -18.28 -6.67 14.58
N VAL A 134 -19.54 -6.35 14.84
CA VAL A 134 -20.67 -6.76 14.01
C VAL A 134 -21.03 -5.62 13.07
N PHE A 135 -20.98 -5.91 11.78
CA PHE A 135 -21.29 -4.97 10.72
C PHE A 135 -22.61 -5.34 10.04
N GLU A 136 -23.35 -4.33 9.60
CA GLU A 136 -24.59 -4.45 8.83
C GLU A 136 -24.51 -3.56 7.59
N GLU A 137 -25.12 -4.00 6.49
CA GLU A 137 -25.28 -3.19 5.28
C GLU A 137 -26.49 -2.26 5.42
N ASP A 138 -26.24 -0.95 5.39
CA ASP A 138 -27.28 0.05 5.12
C ASP A 138 -27.64 -0.02 3.64
N LYS A 139 -28.64 -0.83 3.30
CA LYS A 139 -29.11 -1.04 1.92
C LYS A 139 -29.57 0.24 1.23
N ARG A 140 -29.99 1.27 1.96
CA ARG A 140 -30.44 2.55 1.36
C ARG A 140 -29.26 3.37 0.87
N LYS A 141 -28.15 3.32 1.60
CA LYS A 141 -26.95 4.12 1.30
C LYS A 141 -25.83 3.30 0.66
N GLY A 142 -25.94 1.97 0.62
CA GLY A 142 -24.92 1.05 0.12
C GLY A 142 -23.64 1.09 0.97
N ARG A 143 -23.77 1.18 2.30
CA ARG A 143 -22.63 1.37 3.22
C ARG A 143 -22.63 0.36 4.34
N ALA A 144 -21.45 -0.09 4.75
CA ALA A 144 -21.29 -0.94 5.94
C ALA A 144 -21.26 -0.09 7.20
N LYS A 145 -22.09 -0.42 8.20
CA LYS A 145 -22.16 0.27 9.49
C LYS A 145 -21.91 -0.70 10.62
N ILE A 146 -21.35 -0.20 11.71
CA ILE A 146 -21.24 -0.96 12.95
C ILE A 146 -22.61 -1.03 13.62
N CYS A 147 -23.18 -2.22 13.77
CA CYS A 147 -24.45 -2.44 14.47
C CYS A 147 -24.26 -3.03 15.87
N GLY A 148 -23.07 -3.57 16.19
CA GLY A 148 -22.79 -4.11 17.52
C GLY A 148 -21.38 -4.65 17.68
N PHE A 149 -21.15 -5.29 18.83
CA PHE A 149 -19.88 -5.92 19.18
C PHE A 149 -20.12 -7.34 19.69
N VAL A 150 -19.19 -8.24 19.42
CA VAL A 150 -19.22 -9.59 19.97
C VAL A 150 -18.87 -9.50 21.46
N PRO A 151 -19.72 -9.99 22.39
CA PRO A 151 -19.46 -9.89 23.82
C PRO A 151 -18.11 -10.48 24.24
N GLY A 152 -17.36 -9.76 25.06
CA GLY A 152 -16.04 -10.19 25.55
C GLY A 152 -14.89 -10.03 24.55
N SER A 153 -15.17 -9.60 23.32
CA SER A 153 -14.14 -9.29 22.32
C SER A 153 -13.31 -8.05 22.69
N ASN A 154 -12.18 -7.87 22.02
CA ASN A 154 -11.36 -6.67 22.22
C ASN A 154 -12.08 -5.39 21.78
N ALA A 155 -12.88 -5.45 20.72
CA ALA A 155 -13.72 -4.32 20.31
C ALA A 155 -14.79 -3.99 21.36
N ASP A 156 -15.47 -5.00 21.93
CA ASP A 156 -16.44 -4.81 23.02
C ASP A 156 -15.78 -4.19 24.26
N LYS A 157 -14.59 -4.70 24.66
CA LYS A 157 -13.81 -4.14 25.77
C LYS A 157 -13.42 -2.68 25.52
N GLN A 158 -12.89 -2.36 24.33
CA GLN A 158 -12.52 -0.99 23.98
C GLN A 158 -13.75 -0.06 23.93
N ALA A 159 -14.86 -0.52 23.36
CA ALA A 159 -16.11 0.25 23.32
C ALA A 159 -16.65 0.53 24.73
N LYS A 160 -16.52 -0.42 25.67
CA LYS A 160 -16.87 -0.23 27.08
C LYS A 160 -15.93 0.75 27.79
N VAL A 161 -14.62 0.61 27.59
CA VAL A 161 -13.62 1.51 28.18
C VAL A 161 -13.79 2.94 27.67
N ALA A 162 -14.12 3.14 26.40
CA ALA A 162 -14.34 4.45 25.82
C ALA A 162 -15.66 5.14 26.26
N LYS A 163 -16.50 4.46 27.04
CA LYS A 163 -17.56 5.15 27.81
C LYS A 163 -17.00 5.90 29.02
N LEU A 164 -15.82 5.48 29.48
CA LEU A 164 -15.12 6.04 30.64
C LEU A 164 -13.96 6.96 30.24
N SER A 165 -13.47 6.88 28.99
CA SER A 165 -12.36 7.68 28.47
C SER A 165 -12.68 8.28 27.10
N GLN A 166 -12.01 9.37 26.73
CA GLN A 166 -12.14 9.99 25.40
C GLN A 166 -11.34 9.26 24.30
N GLN A 167 -11.02 7.97 24.48
CA GLN A 167 -10.23 7.22 23.51
C GLN A 167 -10.98 7.02 22.18
N GLN A 168 -10.24 7.13 21.08
CA GLN A 168 -10.71 6.74 19.76
C GLN A 168 -10.92 5.22 19.74
N CYS A 169 -12.18 4.81 19.60
CA CYS A 169 -12.64 3.43 19.63
C CYS A 169 -13.73 3.26 18.56
N PRO A 170 -14.06 2.04 18.13
CA PRO A 170 -15.22 1.83 17.29
C PRO A 170 -16.50 2.03 18.09
N ARG A 171 -17.54 2.62 17.48
CA ARG A 171 -18.87 2.82 18.08
C ARG A 171 -19.98 2.32 17.16
N VAL A 172 -21.10 1.93 17.76
CA VAL A 172 -22.32 1.61 17.02
C VAL A 172 -22.77 2.86 16.25
N GLY A 173 -23.09 2.67 14.96
CA GLY A 173 -23.44 3.74 14.03
C GLY A 173 -22.28 4.26 13.18
N ASP A 174 -21.02 3.98 13.55
CA ASP A 174 -19.87 4.32 12.72
C ASP A 174 -19.97 3.63 11.35
N VAL A 175 -19.60 4.34 10.29
CA VAL A 175 -19.60 3.83 8.90
C VAL A 175 -18.19 3.34 8.56
N LEU A 176 -18.06 2.13 8.05
CA LEU A 176 -16.79 1.62 7.55
C LEU A 176 -16.44 2.27 6.20
N ARG A 177 -15.30 2.95 6.16
CA ARG A 177 -14.74 3.61 4.96
C ARG A 177 -13.65 2.79 4.31
N ALA A 178 -12.79 2.18 5.12
CA ALA A 178 -11.78 1.25 4.65
C ALA A 178 -11.33 0.29 5.75
N CYS A 179 -10.67 -0.79 5.36
CA CYS A 179 -10.04 -1.72 6.30
C CYS A 179 -8.74 -2.29 5.73
N THR A 180 -7.78 -2.62 6.57
CA THR A 180 -6.61 -3.37 6.12
C THR A 180 -6.96 -4.84 5.93
N CYS A 181 -6.54 -5.40 4.79
CA CYS A 181 -6.73 -6.82 4.50
C CYS A 181 -5.49 -7.41 3.84
N THR A 182 -5.32 -8.72 3.96
CA THR A 182 -4.20 -9.44 3.36
C THR A 182 -4.53 -9.87 1.94
N THR A 183 -3.65 -9.57 1.00
CA THR A 183 -3.69 -10.04 -0.38
C THR A 183 -2.36 -10.69 -0.77
N PHE A 184 -2.37 -11.44 -1.87
CA PHE A 184 -1.15 -11.98 -2.50
C PHE A 184 -0.79 -11.10 -3.69
N VAL A 185 0.41 -10.52 -3.66
CA VAL A 185 0.96 -9.76 -4.78
C VAL A 185 1.93 -10.66 -5.54
N PHE A 186 1.73 -10.75 -6.85
CA PHE A 186 2.60 -11.49 -7.77
C PHE A 186 3.56 -10.48 -8.42
N PRO A 187 4.84 -10.43 -8.01
CA PRO A 187 5.79 -9.49 -8.57
C PRO A 187 6.07 -9.80 -10.04
N THR A 188 5.86 -8.82 -10.92
CA THR A 188 5.85 -8.99 -12.39
C THR A 188 7.23 -9.06 -13.03
N ARG A 189 8.33 -8.91 -12.27
CA ARG A 189 9.67 -8.83 -12.85
C ARG A 189 10.71 -9.57 -12.01
N SER A 190 11.13 -10.71 -12.54
CA SER A 190 12.48 -11.22 -12.33
C SER A 190 12.99 -11.69 -13.69
N LEU A 191 14.11 -11.12 -14.12
CA LEU A 191 14.83 -11.52 -15.33
C LEU A 191 15.35 -12.98 -15.24
N LEU A 192 15.22 -13.64 -14.08
CA LEU A 192 15.83 -14.94 -13.75
C LEU A 192 14.83 -15.96 -13.15
N GLY A 193 13.52 -15.81 -13.37
CA GLY A 193 12.52 -16.82 -12.99
C GLY A 193 11.34 -16.28 -12.16
N ALA A 194 10.35 -17.14 -11.91
CA ALA A 194 9.14 -16.78 -11.16
C ALA A 194 9.45 -16.56 -9.67
N GLN A 195 9.13 -15.38 -9.15
CA GLN A 195 9.18 -15.11 -7.71
C GLN A 195 7.89 -15.63 -7.04
N PRO A 196 7.98 -16.22 -5.83
CA PRO A 196 6.80 -16.65 -5.10
C PRO A 196 5.92 -15.45 -4.75
N PRO A 197 4.59 -15.64 -4.65
CA PRO A 197 3.67 -14.58 -4.25
C PRO A 197 3.99 -14.09 -2.85
N VAL A 198 3.98 -12.78 -2.67
CA VAL A 198 4.23 -12.13 -1.38
C VAL A 198 2.91 -11.80 -0.72
N ARG A 199 2.75 -12.21 0.54
CA ARG A 199 1.61 -11.78 1.37
C ARG A 199 1.80 -10.31 1.75
N THR A 200 0.84 -9.49 1.37
CA THR A 200 0.89 -8.03 1.49
C THR A 200 -0.37 -7.53 2.16
N ILE A 201 -0.21 -6.67 3.15
CA ILE A 201 -1.31 -5.93 3.77
C ILE A 201 -1.59 -4.72 2.91
N ILE A 202 -2.84 -4.52 2.53
CA ILE A 202 -3.28 -3.38 1.74
C ILE A 202 -4.47 -2.71 2.40
N MET A 203 -4.69 -1.44 2.09
CA MET A 203 -5.89 -0.71 2.50
C MET A 203 -7.01 -0.98 1.49
N TYR A 204 -8.03 -1.71 1.92
CA TYR A 204 -9.23 -1.96 1.12
C TYR A 204 -10.23 -0.83 1.31
N GLY A 205 -10.55 -0.10 0.24
CA GLY A 205 -11.60 0.92 0.24
C GLY A 205 -12.99 0.30 0.19
N ALA A 206 -13.84 0.60 1.18
CA ALA A 206 -15.20 0.07 1.28
C ALA A 206 -16.24 0.93 0.54
N ASP A 207 -15.88 2.16 0.18
CA ASP A 207 -16.79 3.10 -0.45
C ASP A 207 -17.24 2.64 -1.85
N GLY A 208 -18.55 2.70 -2.09
CA GLY A 208 -19.17 2.26 -3.35
C GLY A 208 -19.05 0.75 -3.62
N GLN A 209 -18.55 -0.05 -2.67
CA GLN A 209 -18.40 -1.49 -2.83
C GLN A 209 -19.63 -2.24 -2.31
N THR A 210 -19.93 -3.39 -2.94
CA THR A 210 -21.02 -4.25 -2.47
C THR A 210 -20.66 -4.89 -1.14
N TRP A 211 -21.66 -5.14 -0.28
CA TRP A 211 -21.45 -5.78 1.02
C TRP A 211 -20.69 -7.11 0.93
N ALA A 212 -20.95 -7.92 -0.10
CA ALA A 212 -20.22 -9.17 -0.32
C ALA A 212 -18.70 -8.97 -0.46
N LYS A 213 -18.27 -7.91 -1.18
CA LYS A 213 -16.84 -7.59 -1.34
C LYS A 213 -16.24 -7.05 -0.06
N VAL A 214 -16.95 -6.16 0.64
CA VAL A 214 -16.54 -5.62 1.94
C VAL A 214 -16.38 -6.74 2.97
N ALA A 215 -17.37 -7.61 3.09
CA ALA A 215 -17.32 -8.77 3.99
C ALA A 215 -16.17 -9.72 3.65
N THR A 216 -15.89 -9.92 2.35
CA THR A 216 -14.73 -10.71 1.90
C THR A 216 -13.42 -10.07 2.32
N ALA A 217 -13.26 -8.75 2.15
CA ALA A 217 -12.07 -8.02 2.56
C ALA A 217 -11.85 -8.09 4.08
N LEU A 218 -12.90 -7.89 4.88
CA LEU A 218 -12.84 -8.01 6.35
C LEU A 218 -12.41 -9.41 6.82
N LYS A 219 -12.83 -10.46 6.10
CA LYS A 219 -12.45 -11.85 6.38
C LYS A 219 -11.03 -12.20 5.90
N LYS A 220 -10.45 -11.42 4.99
CA LYS A 220 -9.10 -11.68 4.46
C LYS A 220 -8.03 -11.30 5.47
N GLY A 221 -7.26 -12.30 5.88
CA GLY A 221 -6.08 -12.18 6.72
C GLY A 221 -6.14 -13.06 7.96
N ASP A 222 -5.00 -13.60 8.33
CA ASP A 222 -4.84 -14.52 9.45
C ASP A 222 -4.43 -13.78 10.73
N LYS A 223 -4.58 -14.42 11.89
CA LYS A 223 -4.09 -13.87 13.16
C LYS A 223 -2.58 -13.57 13.14
N SER A 224 -1.80 -14.36 12.38
CA SER A 224 -0.36 -14.14 12.17
C SER A 224 -0.05 -12.87 11.38
N ASP A 225 -1.00 -12.34 10.61
CA ASP A 225 -0.82 -11.11 9.83
C ASP A 225 -0.91 -9.86 10.72
N GLY A 226 -1.17 -10.01 12.01
CA GLY A 226 -1.22 -8.92 12.98
C GLY A 226 -2.59 -8.24 13.06
N ALA A 227 -2.59 -7.01 13.58
CA ALA A 227 -3.79 -6.23 13.79
C ALA A 227 -4.41 -5.71 12.48
N VAL A 228 -5.71 -5.46 12.51
CA VAL A 228 -6.50 -4.82 11.45
C VAL A 228 -6.68 -3.37 11.80
N THR A 229 -6.45 -2.49 10.84
CA THR A 229 -6.78 -1.08 10.94
C THR A 229 -8.07 -0.84 10.17
N LEU A 230 -9.07 -0.27 10.83
CA LEU A 230 -10.34 0.15 10.27
C LEU A 230 -10.35 1.66 10.18
N VAL A 231 -10.69 2.19 9.02
CA VAL A 231 -11.03 3.60 8.85
C VAL A 231 -12.53 3.72 8.92
N LEU A 232 -13.01 4.45 9.93
CA LEU A 232 -14.42 4.64 10.21
C LEU A 232 -14.77 6.12 10.09
N GLU A 233 -15.98 6.42 9.63
CA GLU A 233 -16.54 7.76 9.65
C GLU A 233 -17.66 7.83 10.70
N ARG A 234 -17.53 8.81 11.60
CA ARG A 234 -18.44 9.01 12.72
C ARG A 234 -19.22 10.32 12.58
N PRO A 235 -20.55 10.30 12.69
CA PRO A 235 -21.37 11.49 12.95
C PRO A 235 -20.92 12.24 14.20
N LEU A 236 -20.81 13.57 14.14
CA LEU A 236 -20.56 14.44 15.30
C LEU A 236 -21.85 14.86 16.04
N SER A 237 -22.95 14.15 15.81
CA SER A 237 -24.27 14.41 16.41
C SER A 237 -24.27 14.28 17.93
#